data_AF-A0A8S8Z644-F1
#
_entry.id   AF-A0A8S8Z644-F1
#
_cell.length_a   1.000
_cell.length_b   1.000
_cell.length_c   1.000
_cell.angle_alpha   90.00
_cell.angle_beta   90.00
_cell.angle_gamma   90.00
#
_symmetry.space_group_name_H-M   'P 1'
#
loop_
_entity.id
_entity.type
_entity.pdbx_description
1 polymer ?
#
loop_
_entity_poly.entity_id
_entity_poly.type
_entity_poly.pdbx_seq_one_letter_code
_entity_poly.pdbx_strand_id
1 'polypeptide(L)'
;MATLAFEAAGGEDTSKVMNLAMASEIIHTATLVHDDIYDQSKLRRGKPTLHTSVGLPEAIIAGDYLFALGFGLGGRHDDPGFSSASPRLAGA
;
A
#
# COMPACT_ATOMS: atom_id res chain seq x y z
N MET A 1 -2.58 -3.34 -10.23
CA MET A 1 -3.96 -3.16 -10.76
C MET A 1 -4.41 -1.70 -10.85
N ALA A 2 -4.10 -0.85 -9.87
CA ALA A 2 -4.65 0.52 -9.82
C ALA A 2 -4.24 1.45 -10.97
N THR A 3 -3.04 1.30 -11.54
CA THR A 3 -2.59 2.12 -12.69
C THR A 3 -3.43 1.89 -13.94
N LEU A 4 -3.71 0.62 -14.27
CA LEU A 4 -4.57 0.26 -15.41
C LEU A 4 -6.01 0.75 -15.21
N ALA A 5 -6.53 0.67 -13.98
CA ALA A 5 -7.85 1.20 -13.66
C ALA A 5 -7.91 2.73 -13.84
N PHE A 6 -6.84 3.44 -13.47
CA PHE A 6 -6.72 4.88 -13.67
C PHE A 6 -6.67 5.26 -15.16
N GLU A 7 -5.89 4.53 -15.97
CA GLU A 7 -5.85 4.72 -17.43
C GLU A 7 -7.21 4.44 -18.08
N ALA A 8 -7.88 3.36 -17.70
CA ALA A 8 -9.21 3.02 -18.20
C ALA A 8 -10.28 4.07 -17.84
N ALA A 9 -10.07 4.82 -16.75
CA ALA A 9 -10.93 5.95 -16.35
C ALA A 9 -10.59 7.27 -17.07
N GLY A 10 -9.64 7.27 -18.01
CA GLY A 10 -9.21 8.46 -18.76
C GLY A 10 -8.04 9.20 -18.12
N GLY A 11 -7.35 8.61 -17.15
CA GLY A 11 -6.15 9.17 -16.54
C GLY A 11 -4.93 9.02 -17.45
N GLU A 12 -4.24 10.12 -17.75
CA GLU A 12 -3.07 10.10 -18.66
C GLU A 12 -1.73 9.99 -17.93
N ASP A 13 -1.64 10.53 -16.72
CA ASP A 13 -0.41 10.59 -15.93
C ASP A 13 -0.49 9.66 -14.72
N THR A 14 0.05 8.45 -14.87
CA THR A 14 0.03 7.41 -13.84
C THR A 14 0.84 7.76 -12.59
N SER A 15 1.73 8.76 -12.65
CA SER A 15 2.45 9.22 -11.46
C SER A 15 1.49 9.71 -10.37
N LYS A 16 0.33 10.26 -10.75
CA LYS A 16 -0.72 10.74 -9.85
C LYS A 16 -1.37 9.65 -8.99
N VAL A 17 -1.32 8.40 -9.45
CA VAL A 17 -1.90 7.24 -8.73
C VAL A 17 -0.82 6.30 -8.21
N MET A 18 0.46 6.60 -8.42
CA MET A 18 1.55 5.66 -8.11
C MET A 18 1.63 5.29 -6.63
N ASN A 19 1.49 6.28 -5.72
CA ASN A 19 1.48 6.02 -4.27
C ASN A 19 0.32 5.08 -3.88
N LEU A 20 -0.88 5.32 -4.43
CA LEU A 20 -2.05 4.47 -4.18
C LEU A 20 -1.86 3.07 -4.76
N ALA A 21 -1.30 2.97 -5.96
CA ALA A 21 -1.03 1.70 -6.61
C ALA A 21 -0.04 0.86 -5.79
N MET A 22 1.08 1.45 -5.38
CA MET A 22 2.05 0.78 -4.51
C MET A 22 1.44 0.40 -3.16
N ALA A 23 0.70 1.31 -2.52
CA ALA A 23 0.03 1.03 -1.26
C ALA A 23 -0.93 -0.16 -1.36
N SER A 24 -1.73 -0.23 -2.43
CA SER A 24 -2.68 -1.32 -2.65
C SER A 24 -1.99 -2.68 -2.81
N GLU A 25 -0.88 -2.75 -3.55
CA GLU A 25 -0.13 -3.99 -3.76
C GLU A 25 0.64 -4.42 -2.48
N ILE A 26 1.12 -3.46 -1.69
CA ILE A 26 1.72 -3.72 -0.37
C ILE A 26 0.69 -4.31 0.59
N ILE A 27 -0.50 -3.68 0.70
CA ILE A 27 -1.59 -4.19 1.55
C ILE A 27 -2.05 -5.57 1.07
N HIS A 28 -2.18 -5.76 -0.24
CA HIS A 28 -2.49 -7.07 -0.80
C HIS A 28 -1.45 -8.12 -0.38
N THR A 29 -0.17 -7.80 -0.46
CA THR A 29 0.91 -8.69 -0.02
C THR A 29 0.82 -9.00 1.47
N ALA A 30 0.55 -8.00 2.31
CA ALA A 30 0.33 -8.18 3.75
C ALA A 30 -0.81 -9.17 4.04
N THR A 31 -1.94 -9.01 3.33
CA THR A 31 -3.08 -9.93 3.47
C THR A 31 -2.73 -11.36 3.05
N LEU A 32 -1.92 -11.56 2.00
CA LEU A 32 -1.49 -12.90 1.60
C LEU A 32 -0.58 -13.58 2.64
N VAL A 33 0.27 -12.81 3.31
CA VAL A 33 1.12 -13.33 4.40
C VAL A 33 0.24 -13.79 5.57
N HIS A 34 -0.73 -12.97 5.97
CA HIS A 34 -1.67 -13.34 7.04
C HIS A 34 -2.59 -14.50 6.63
N ASP A 35 -3.11 -14.52 5.40
CA ASP A 35 -3.89 -15.65 4.87
C ASP A 35 -3.09 -16.95 4.93
N ASP A 36 -1.81 -16.94 4.50
CA ASP A 36 -0.98 -18.13 4.57
C ASP A 36 -0.86 -18.65 6.01
N ILE A 37 -0.77 -17.75 7.00
CA ILE A 37 -0.75 -18.08 8.42
C ILE A 37 -2.10 -18.65 8.87
N TYR A 38 -3.22 -17.97 8.58
CA TYR A 38 -4.55 -18.41 9.01
C TYR A 38 -4.93 -19.76 8.41
N ASP A 39 -4.60 -19.97 7.13
CA ASP A 39 -4.88 -21.21 6.40
C ASP A 39 -3.87 -22.32 6.69
N GLN A 40 -2.81 -22.04 7.45
CA GLN A 40 -1.69 -22.95 7.67
C GLN A 40 -1.07 -23.47 6.36
N SER A 41 -1.07 -22.61 5.34
CA SER A 41 -0.58 -22.93 3.99
C SER A 41 0.93 -23.10 4.00
N LYS A 42 1.43 -24.27 3.61
CA LYS A 42 2.88 -24.53 3.53
C LYS A 42 3.54 -23.94 2.28
N LEU A 43 2.76 -23.76 1.21
CA LEU A 43 3.25 -23.30 -0.09
C LEU A 43 2.37 -22.19 -0.67
N ARG A 44 3.00 -21.21 -1.31
CA ARG A 44 2.35 -20.21 -2.17
C ARG A 44 3.10 -20.14 -3.50
N ARG A 45 2.36 -20.35 -4.61
CA ARG A 45 2.93 -20.38 -5.98
C ARG A 45 4.13 -21.33 -6.11
N GLY A 46 4.05 -22.50 -5.47
CA GLY A 46 5.08 -23.53 -5.49
C GLY A 46 6.32 -23.25 -4.62
N LYS A 47 6.34 -22.16 -3.86
CA LYS A 47 7.43 -21.82 -2.92
C LYS A 47 6.93 -21.89 -1.47
N PRO A 48 7.81 -22.19 -0.49
CA PRO A 48 7.46 -22.10 0.92
C PRO A 48 6.85 -20.76 1.29
N THR A 49 5.80 -20.76 2.09
CA THR A 49 5.20 -19.53 2.64
C THR A 49 6.15 -18.88 3.64
N LEU A 50 5.90 -17.60 3.95
CA LEU A 50 6.79 -16.85 4.83
C LEU A 50 6.88 -17.50 6.22
N HIS A 51 5.75 -17.85 6.84
CA HIS A 51 5.74 -18.48 8.16
C HIS A 51 6.41 -19.88 8.17
N THR A 52 6.37 -20.60 7.04
CA THR A 52 7.08 -21.87 6.88
C THR A 52 8.60 -21.68 6.76
N SER A 53 9.04 -20.53 6.24
CA SER A 53 10.45 -20.26 5.96
C SER A 53 11.18 -19.59 7.12
N VAL A 54 10.53 -18.65 7.81
CA VAL A 54 11.18 -17.82 8.84
C VAL A 54 10.60 -18.02 10.24
N GLY A 55 9.49 -18.74 10.38
CA GLY A 55 8.78 -18.89 11.64
C GLY A 55 7.49 -18.06 11.70
N LEU A 56 6.58 -18.49 12.57
CA LEU A 56 5.27 -17.88 12.74
C LEU A 56 5.34 -16.44 13.31
N PRO A 57 6.07 -16.17 14.42
CA PRO A 57 6.13 -14.82 14.99
C PRO A 57 6.68 -13.78 14.01
N GLU A 58 7.75 -14.13 13.29
CA GLU A 58 8.41 -13.27 12.33
C GLU A 58 7.51 -12.95 11.14
N ALA A 59 6.75 -13.94 10.66
CA ALA A 59 5.81 -13.75 9.56
C ALA A 59 4.61 -12.86 9.95
N ILE A 60 4.11 -12.96 11.18
CA ILE A 60 3.07 -12.06 11.69
C ILE A 60 3.58 -10.63 11.72
N ILE A 61 4.76 -10.41 12.31
CA ILE A 61 5.37 -9.06 12.38
C ILE A 61 5.62 -8.50 10.98
N ALA A 62 6.07 -9.33 10.03
CA ALA A 62 6.26 -8.90 8.66
C ALA A 62 4.95 -8.47 7.99
N GLY A 63 3.87 -9.21 8.19
CA GLY A 63 2.54 -8.84 7.69
C GLY A 63 2.02 -7.54 8.30
N ASP A 64 2.14 -7.37 9.62
CA ASP A 64 1.77 -6.13 10.32
C ASP A 64 2.58 -4.92 9.84
N TYR A 65 3.89 -5.10 9.64
CA TYR A 65 4.75 -4.05 9.11
C TYR A 65 4.33 -3.64 7.69
N LEU A 66 4.04 -4.59 6.81
CA LEU A 66 3.56 -4.31 5.46
C LEU A 66 2.22 -3.58 5.50
N PHE A 67 1.31 -3.94 6.41
CA PHE A 67 0.06 -3.20 6.63
C PHE A 67 0.32 -1.74 7.00
N ALA A 68 1.16 -1.49 8.01
CA ALA A 68 1.51 -0.14 8.46
C ALA A 68 2.17 0.68 7.34
N LEU A 69 3.08 0.06 6.58
CA LEU A 69 3.75 0.68 5.44
C LEU A 69 2.75 1.04 4.32
N GLY A 70 1.83 0.12 4.00
CA GLY A 70 0.82 0.31 2.96
C GLY A 70 -0.12 1.46 3.29
N PHE A 71 -0.66 1.51 4.51
CA PHE A 71 -1.48 2.64 4.96
C PHE A 71 -0.69 3.95 5.02
N GLY A 72 0.56 3.91 5.50
CA GLY A 72 1.43 5.07 5.57
C GLY A 72 1.79 5.65 4.20
N LEU A 73 1.88 4.81 3.17
CA LEU A 73 2.11 5.24 1.79
C LEU A 73 0.82 5.72 1.12
N GLY A 74 -0.29 5.01 1.32
CA GLY A 74 -1.59 5.34 0.74
C GLY A 74 -2.18 6.65 1.27
N GLY A 75 -1.88 6.99 2.53
CA GLY A 75 -2.28 8.26 3.14
C GLY A 75 -1.45 9.47 2.68
N ARG A 76 -0.37 9.27 1.92
CA ARG A 76 0.43 10.38 1.34
C ARG A 76 -0.24 10.86 0.06
N HIS A 77 -1.14 11.81 0.22
CA HIS A 77 -1.66 12.60 -0.88
C HIS A 77 -0.97 13.96 -0.89
N ASP A 78 -0.26 14.24 -1.98
CA ASP A 78 0.08 15.61 -2.32
C ASP A 78 -1.20 16.26 -2.85
N ASP A 79 -1.86 17.09 -2.05
CA ASP A 79 -2.95 17.93 -2.50
C ASP A 79 -2.35 19.15 -3.25
N PRO A 80 -2.38 19.23 -4.59
CA PRO A 80 -2.00 20.45 -5.29
C PRO A 80 -2.96 21.62 -4.95
N GLY A 81 -4.10 21.35 -4.31
CA GLY A 81 -5.04 22.36 -3.79
C GLY A 81 -4.72 22.88 -2.39
N PHE A 82 -3.75 22.30 -1.67
CA PHE A 82 -3.39 22.69 -0.30
C PHE A 82 -1.96 23.27 -0.21
N SER A 83 -1.39 23.71 -1.33
CA SER A 83 -0.11 24.41 -1.35
C SER A 83 -0.32 25.93 -1.50
N SER A 84 -0.07 26.65 -0.41
CA SER A 84 0.00 28.12 -0.24
C SER A 84 -1.32 28.92 -0.27
N ALA A 85 -2.03 28.92 0.87
CA ALA A 85 -2.71 30.16 1.28
C ALA A 85 -1.69 31.08 1.97
N SER A 86 -1.24 32.12 1.28
CA SER A 86 -0.56 33.30 1.86
C SER A 86 -0.78 34.50 0.94
N PRO A 87 -0.80 35.76 1.39
CA PRO A 87 -1.32 36.33 2.64
C PRO A 87 -2.27 37.51 2.32
N ARG A 88 -3.48 37.58 2.90
CA ARG A 88 -4.31 38.79 2.79
C ARG A 88 -5.09 39.07 4.07
N LEU A 89 -4.41 39.48 5.13
CA LEU A 89 -4.99 40.32 6.19
C LEU A 89 -3.86 41.16 6.84
N ALA A 90 -3.37 42.14 6.09
CA ALA A 90 -2.71 43.33 6.62
C ALA A 90 -3.35 44.52 5.89
N GLY A 91 -4.31 45.17 6.54
CA GLY A 91 -5.04 46.31 5.96
C GLY A 91 -6.50 46.38 6.37
N ALA A 92 -6.75 46.59 7.66
CA ALA A 92 -7.92 47.30 8.19
C ALA A 92 -7.57 47.86 9.57
#